data_AF-B9CNR3-F1
#
_entry.id   AF-B9CNR3-F1
#
_cell.length_a   1.000
_cell.length_b   1.000
_cell.length_c   1.000
_cell.angle_alpha   90.00
_cell.angle_beta   90.00
_cell.angle_gamma   90.00
#
_symmetry.space_group_name_H-M   'P 1'
#
loop_
_entity.id
_entity.type
_entity.pdbx_description
1 polymer ?
#
loop_
_entity_poly.entity_id
_entity_poly.type
_entity_poly.pdbx_seq_one_letter_code
_entity_poly.pdbx_strand_id
1 'polypeptide(L)'
;MPNVDVKHMNIKIVLPVAIVVALVIGVVIGHFLPIPGGAGSTSVLGKTAVSEAELDSPIGSYTVDGKTENITARQVLDSSTGVDGAKQKDGTYTLPSMDKTFAYARNQVILKGAEAAGFSASDDEISEYAKKNLQTDDYEAIGKQYGFSADATKELLRQAVVIQKYRESVITTKLPAAPTMPTAPSDGKQDTANADYAKYIIDLAGDEWSADKNTWASTDGPYYKALNSYSISNDSATYEAALEAYKVAGSNYKQVAAQATAEWRDAANKLLEKSSVSIYSLAL
;
A
#
# COMPACT_ATOMS: atom_id res chain seq x y z
N MET A 1 33.10 29.81 -4.26
CA MET A 1 32.26 28.65 -4.61
C MET A 1 33.06 27.39 -4.32
N PRO A 2 32.81 26.69 -3.20
CA PRO A 2 33.48 25.42 -2.95
C PRO A 2 32.69 24.30 -3.61
N ASN A 3 33.39 23.59 -4.49
CA ASN A 3 33.01 22.33 -5.12
C ASN A 3 32.74 21.28 -4.04
N VAL A 4 31.54 20.69 -4.03
CA VAL A 4 31.25 19.54 -3.17
C VAL A 4 31.69 18.28 -3.91
N ASP A 5 32.74 17.65 -3.38
CA ASP A 5 33.28 16.36 -3.80
C ASP A 5 32.27 15.24 -3.50
N VAL A 6 31.71 14.64 -4.56
CA VAL A 6 30.61 13.67 -4.48
C VAL A 6 31.09 12.23 -4.27
N LYS A 7 32.37 12.00 -3.95
CA LYS A 7 32.93 10.65 -4.13
C LYS A 7 32.68 9.65 -3.00
N HIS A 8 32.14 10.04 -1.84
CA HIS A 8 32.04 9.12 -0.68
C HIS A 8 30.74 9.25 0.13
N MET A 9 29.61 9.59 -0.50
CA MET A 9 28.32 9.47 0.17
C MET A 9 27.81 8.04 0.02
N ASN A 10 27.76 7.30 1.14
CA ASN A 10 27.29 5.92 1.23
C ASN A 10 25.79 5.81 0.86
N ILE A 11 25.50 5.83 -0.44
CA ILE A 11 24.17 5.76 -1.08
C ILE A 11 23.41 4.45 -0.80
N LYS A 12 23.99 3.51 -0.05
CA LYS A 12 23.39 2.18 0.18
C LYS A 12 22.44 2.07 1.38
N ILE A 13 22.31 3.08 2.24
CA ILE A 13 21.51 2.97 3.49
C ILE A 13 20.36 4.00 3.56
N VAL A 14 20.36 5.04 2.71
CA VAL A 14 19.41 6.16 2.85
C VAL A 14 18.12 5.97 2.04
N LEU A 15 18.07 5.04 1.09
CA LEU A 15 16.91 4.85 0.19
C LEU A 15 15.86 3.80 0.64
N PRO A 16 16.17 2.74 1.42
CA PRO A 16 15.13 1.76 1.83
C PRO A 16 14.26 2.25 3.00
N VAL A 17 14.77 3.12 3.86
CA VAL A 17 14.19 3.40 5.20
C VAL A 17 13.06 4.45 5.17
N ALA A 18 13.08 5.38 4.21
CA ALA A 18 12.03 6.38 4.04
C ALA A 18 10.72 5.79 3.48
N ILE A 19 10.81 4.68 2.75
CA ILE A 19 9.66 3.96 2.21
C ILE A 19 8.89 3.34 3.38
N VAL A 20 9.57 2.84 4.40
CA VAL A 20 9.02 1.88 5.35
C VAL A 20 8.03 2.44 6.38
N VAL A 21 8.14 3.69 6.85
CA VAL A 21 7.03 4.29 7.64
C VAL A 21 5.88 4.80 6.79
N ALA A 22 6.15 5.15 5.53
CA ALA A 22 5.10 5.26 4.53
C ALA A 22 4.50 3.88 4.15
N LEU A 23 5.13 2.74 4.50
CA LEU A 23 4.56 1.40 4.36
C LEU A 23 3.85 0.93 5.65
N VAL A 24 4.27 1.27 6.86
CA VAL A 24 3.49 0.89 8.06
C VAL A 24 2.22 1.76 8.19
N ILE A 25 2.31 3.05 7.87
CA ILE A 25 1.16 3.97 7.81
C ILE A 25 0.46 3.94 6.44
N GLY A 26 1.14 3.50 5.38
CA GLY A 26 0.60 3.52 4.01
C GLY A 26 0.58 2.20 3.22
N VAL A 27 1.22 1.09 3.58
CA VAL A 27 0.94 -0.22 2.91
C VAL A 27 -0.33 -0.84 3.40
N VAL A 28 -0.66 -0.67 4.68
CA VAL A 28 -1.90 -1.22 5.19
C VAL A 28 -3.11 -0.33 4.85
N ILE A 29 -2.90 0.97 4.63
CA ILE A 29 -4.00 1.96 4.51
C ILE A 29 -3.86 2.94 3.33
N GLY A 30 -2.68 3.13 2.74
CA GLY A 30 -2.37 4.29 1.88
C GLY A 30 -1.64 4.02 0.55
N HIS A 31 -1.58 2.77 0.06
CA HIS A 31 -0.99 2.45 -1.25
C HIS A 31 -1.96 1.69 -2.16
N PHE A 32 -3.25 1.80 -1.87
CA PHE A 32 -4.30 1.63 -2.86
C PHE A 32 -5.05 2.96 -3.00
N LEU A 33 -4.65 3.71 -4.02
CA LEU A 33 -5.32 4.89 -4.59
C LEU A 33 -5.26 6.18 -3.75
N PRO A 34 -4.58 7.25 -4.23
CA PRO A 34 -4.99 8.60 -3.88
C PRO A 34 -6.40 8.81 -4.43
N ILE A 35 -7.42 8.74 -3.58
CA ILE A 35 -8.72 9.34 -3.89
C ILE A 35 -8.48 10.86 -3.86
N PRO A 36 -8.72 11.60 -4.95
CA PRO A 36 -8.44 13.02 -5.00
C PRO A 36 -9.35 13.76 -4.02
N GLY A 37 -8.75 14.36 -3.01
CA GLY A 37 -9.45 15.25 -2.06
C GLY A 37 -8.58 15.50 -0.83
N GLY A 38 -8.09 16.73 -0.67
CA GLY A 38 -7.42 17.15 0.57
C GLY A 38 -6.12 17.95 0.41
N ALA A 39 -5.96 18.72 -0.68
CA ALA A 39 -5.05 19.87 -0.63
C ALA A 39 -5.81 21.02 0.04
N GLY A 40 -5.58 21.23 1.35
CA GLY A 40 -6.26 22.29 2.10
C GLY A 40 -5.96 22.24 3.58
N SER A 41 -4.72 22.51 3.97
CA SER A 41 -4.33 22.76 5.36
C SER A 41 -4.97 24.06 5.87
N THR A 42 -6.19 23.94 6.41
CA THR A 42 -6.80 24.98 7.25
C THR A 42 -7.29 24.31 8.52
N SER A 43 -6.54 24.51 9.62
CA SER A 43 -7.06 24.27 10.96
C SER A 43 -8.14 25.32 11.22
N VAL A 44 -9.41 24.90 11.27
CA VAL A 44 -10.52 25.79 11.56
C VAL A 44 -10.91 25.67 13.04
N LEU A 45 -10.44 26.69 13.79
CA LEU A 45 -10.90 27.31 15.04
C LEU A 45 -10.58 26.67 16.41
N GLY A 46 -9.58 27.28 17.08
CA GLY A 46 -9.45 27.33 18.55
C GLY A 46 -8.00 27.48 19.05
N LYS A 47 -7.14 26.49 18.75
CA LYS A 47 -5.70 26.48 19.09
C LYS A 47 -4.92 25.74 17.98
N THR A 48 -3.66 26.12 17.75
CA THR A 48 -2.73 25.35 16.89
C THR A 48 -1.77 24.49 17.70
N ALA A 49 -1.74 24.71 19.02
CA ALA A 49 -0.90 23.97 19.95
C ALA A 49 -1.60 23.80 21.31
N VAL A 50 -1.24 22.75 22.02
CA VAL A 50 -1.79 22.37 23.32
C VAL A 50 -0.68 22.03 24.31
N SER A 51 -0.97 22.15 25.61
CA SER A 51 -0.07 21.65 26.66
C SER A 51 -0.07 20.12 26.72
N GLU A 52 0.91 19.53 27.42
CA GLU A 52 0.95 18.07 27.66
C GLU A 52 -0.36 17.54 28.25
N ALA A 53 -0.93 18.25 29.22
CA ALA A 53 -2.17 17.83 29.91
C ALA A 53 -3.40 17.88 28.99
N GLU A 54 -3.34 18.64 27.89
CA GLU A 54 -4.42 18.77 26.91
C GLU A 54 -4.28 17.77 25.75
N LEU A 55 -3.17 17.01 25.66
CA LEU A 55 -2.98 16.00 24.60
C LEU A 55 -4.01 14.86 24.68
N ASP A 56 -4.47 14.56 25.89
CA ASP A 56 -5.43 13.49 26.17
C ASP A 56 -6.89 13.98 26.11
N SER A 57 -7.10 15.26 25.77
CA SER A 57 -8.43 15.81 25.52
C SER A 57 -9.02 15.28 24.21
N PRO A 58 -10.33 14.97 24.17
CA PRO A 58 -11.00 14.59 22.94
C PRO A 58 -10.94 15.70 21.88
N ILE A 59 -10.48 15.36 20.68
CA ILE A 59 -10.47 16.19 19.47
C ILE A 59 -11.39 15.61 18.38
N GLY A 60 -12.03 14.48 18.66
CA GLY A 60 -12.97 13.83 17.77
C GLY A 60 -13.56 12.60 18.42
N SER A 61 -14.35 11.87 17.65
CA SER A 61 -14.88 10.56 18.00
C SER A 61 -15.23 9.79 16.73
N TYR A 62 -15.29 8.48 16.86
CA TYR A 62 -15.83 7.60 15.84
C TYR A 62 -16.80 6.60 16.49
N THR A 63 -17.78 6.14 15.72
CA THR A 63 -18.77 5.16 16.18
C THR A 63 -18.73 3.94 15.28
N VAL A 64 -18.65 2.75 15.87
CA VAL A 64 -18.73 1.46 15.19
C VAL A 64 -19.76 0.62 15.93
N ASP A 65 -20.74 0.07 15.20
CA ASP A 65 -21.79 -0.78 15.75
C ASP A 65 -22.50 -0.17 17.00
N GLY A 66 -22.75 1.14 16.94
CA GLY A 66 -23.42 1.90 18.02
C GLY A 66 -22.55 2.21 19.24
N LYS A 67 -21.26 1.83 19.25
CA LYS A 67 -20.30 2.20 20.29
C LYS A 67 -19.45 3.38 19.84
N THR A 68 -19.53 4.47 20.58
CA THR A 68 -18.74 5.69 20.32
C THR A 68 -17.45 5.66 21.14
N GLU A 69 -16.32 5.89 20.48
CA GLU A 69 -15.01 6.07 21.09
C GLU A 69 -14.46 7.48 20.79
N ASN A 70 -13.87 8.12 21.80
CA ASN A 70 -13.23 9.41 21.65
C ASN A 70 -11.84 9.27 21.02
N ILE A 71 -11.47 10.27 20.23
CA ILE A 71 -10.15 10.42 19.60
C ILE A 71 -9.42 11.55 20.33
N THR A 72 -8.24 11.28 20.88
CA THR A 72 -7.40 12.31 21.51
C THR A 72 -6.33 12.83 20.56
N ALA A 73 -5.76 14.01 20.86
CA ALA A 73 -4.64 14.52 20.09
C ALA A 73 -3.43 13.58 20.15
N ARG A 74 -3.15 13.02 21.34
CA ARG A 74 -2.08 12.04 21.56
C ARG A 74 -2.21 10.85 20.61
N GLN A 75 -3.38 10.24 20.53
CA GLN A 75 -3.64 9.08 19.66
C GLN A 75 -3.35 9.38 18.19
N VAL A 76 -3.79 10.53 17.69
CA VAL A 76 -3.53 10.91 16.28
C VAL A 76 -2.05 11.20 16.07
N LEU A 77 -1.36 11.82 17.02
CA LEU A 77 0.08 12.07 16.94
C LEU A 77 0.87 10.76 16.95
N ASP A 78 0.60 9.85 17.89
CA ASP A 78 1.22 8.53 17.98
C ASP A 78 0.93 7.65 16.75
N SER A 79 -0.13 7.96 15.99
CA SER A 79 -0.42 7.29 14.73
C SER A 79 0.19 7.93 13.47
N SER A 80 0.82 9.10 13.60
CA SER A 80 1.25 9.88 12.44
C SER A 80 2.67 10.43 12.55
N THR A 81 2.90 11.41 13.43
CA THR A 81 4.19 12.13 13.55
C THR A 81 4.95 11.86 14.84
N GLY A 82 4.37 11.09 15.76
CA GLY A 82 4.83 10.93 17.12
C GLY A 82 4.54 12.16 17.98
N VAL A 83 4.32 11.95 19.28
CA VAL A 83 4.12 13.04 20.25
C VAL A 83 5.38 13.89 20.37
N ASP A 84 6.55 13.27 20.43
CA ASP A 84 7.83 13.98 20.51
C ASP A 84 8.09 14.83 19.25
N GLY A 85 7.71 14.31 18.08
CA GLY A 85 7.80 15.03 16.81
C GLY A 85 6.88 16.26 16.73
N ALA A 86 5.80 16.28 17.51
CA ALA A 86 4.88 17.42 17.60
C ALA A 86 5.31 18.47 18.63
N LYS A 87 6.28 18.15 19.50
CA LYS A 87 6.71 19.03 20.59
C LYS A 87 7.45 20.25 20.07
N GLN A 88 7.05 21.42 20.56
CA GLN A 88 7.62 22.72 20.26
C GLN A 88 8.69 23.10 21.28
N LYS A 89 9.48 24.12 20.94
CA LYS A 89 10.56 24.65 21.80
C LYS A 89 10.06 25.23 23.11
N ASP A 90 8.82 25.71 23.15
CA ASP A 90 8.17 26.25 24.35
C ASP A 90 7.53 25.17 25.24
N GLY A 91 7.67 23.89 24.87
CA GLY A 91 7.10 22.76 25.61
C GLY A 91 5.64 22.44 25.29
N THR A 92 4.99 23.20 24.39
CA THR A 92 3.66 22.87 23.87
C THR A 92 3.75 21.89 22.70
N TYR A 93 2.62 21.34 22.26
CA TYR A 93 2.53 20.34 21.19
C TYR A 93 1.66 20.84 20.06
N THR A 94 2.17 20.76 18.83
CA THR A 94 1.40 21.09 17.63
C THR A 94 0.23 20.12 17.49
N LEU A 95 -0.99 20.65 17.40
CA LEU A 95 -2.16 19.80 17.20
C LEU A 95 -2.12 19.11 15.83
N PRO A 96 -2.58 17.85 15.74
CA PRO A 96 -2.73 17.18 14.45
C PRO A 96 -3.74 17.95 13.58
N SER A 97 -3.54 17.92 12.26
CA SER A 97 -4.51 18.49 11.32
C SER A 97 -5.80 17.67 11.29
N MET A 98 -6.90 18.30 10.89
CA MET A 98 -8.19 17.62 10.71
C MET A 98 -8.09 16.42 9.77
N ASP A 99 -7.32 16.53 8.68
CA ASP A 99 -7.08 15.42 7.75
C ASP A 99 -6.42 14.22 8.42
N LYS A 100 -5.45 14.46 9.33
CA LYS A 100 -4.80 13.39 10.10
C LYS A 100 -5.77 12.75 11.09
N THR A 101 -6.61 13.54 11.74
CA THR A 101 -7.65 13.04 12.66
C THR A 101 -8.71 12.23 11.90
N PHE A 102 -9.11 12.67 10.70
CA PHE A 102 -10.03 11.92 9.85
C PHE A 102 -9.42 10.60 9.36
N ALA A 103 -8.16 10.64 8.91
CA ALA A 103 -7.43 9.43 8.53
C ALA A 103 -7.33 8.45 9.71
N TYR A 104 -6.98 8.93 10.91
CA TYR A 104 -6.97 8.12 12.12
C TYR A 104 -8.33 7.48 12.40
N ALA A 105 -9.42 8.27 12.39
CA ALA A 105 -10.77 7.77 12.63
C ALA A 105 -11.17 6.68 11.63
N ARG A 106 -10.89 6.89 10.33
CA ARG A 106 -11.15 5.91 9.27
C ARG A 106 -10.39 4.61 9.52
N ASN A 107 -9.13 4.71 9.94
CA ASN A 107 -8.29 3.55 10.23
C ASN A 107 -8.84 2.77 11.43
N GLN A 108 -9.27 3.46 12.48
CA GLN A 108 -9.90 2.85 13.64
C GLN A 108 -11.21 2.14 13.27
N VAL A 109 -12.05 2.74 12.41
CA VAL A 109 -13.27 2.08 11.93
C VAL A 109 -12.94 0.76 11.21
N ILE A 110 -11.96 0.77 10.30
CA ILE A 110 -11.54 -0.44 9.57
C ILE A 110 -10.97 -1.49 10.54
N LEU A 111 -10.12 -1.06 11.48
CA LEU A 111 -9.52 -1.91 12.50
C LEU A 111 -10.59 -2.57 13.37
N LYS A 112 -11.53 -1.79 13.92
CA LYS A 112 -12.63 -2.32 14.74
C LYS A 112 -13.55 -3.24 13.96
N GLY A 113 -13.80 -2.93 12.69
CA GLY A 113 -14.53 -3.84 11.80
C GLY A 113 -13.82 -5.16 11.58
N ALA A 114 -12.49 -5.15 11.39
CA ALA A 114 -11.68 -6.35 11.28
C ALA A 114 -11.66 -7.16 12.59
N GLU A 115 -11.50 -6.48 13.74
CA GLU A 115 -11.56 -7.11 15.07
C GLU A 115 -12.93 -7.76 15.32
N ALA A 116 -14.02 -7.07 14.95
CA ALA A 116 -15.38 -7.60 15.04
C ALA A 116 -15.64 -8.80 14.11
N ALA A 117 -14.94 -8.85 12.96
CA ALA A 117 -14.95 -10.00 12.05
C ALA A 117 -14.07 -11.18 12.55
N GLY A 118 -13.43 -11.04 13.72
CA GLY A 118 -12.65 -12.10 14.36
C GLY A 118 -11.15 -12.07 14.04
N PHE A 119 -10.65 -11.02 13.39
CA PHE A 119 -9.22 -10.89 13.12
C PHE A 119 -8.48 -10.31 14.33
N SER A 120 -7.36 -10.93 14.66
CA SER A 120 -6.43 -10.50 15.71
C SER A 120 -4.99 -10.71 15.26
N ALA A 121 -4.04 -10.13 15.98
CA ALA A 121 -2.62 -10.34 15.76
C ALA A 121 -1.98 -10.86 17.07
N SER A 122 -1.23 -11.95 16.98
CA SER A 122 -0.38 -12.42 18.07
C SER A 122 0.95 -11.66 18.10
N ASP A 123 1.66 -11.71 19.22
CA ASP A 123 2.99 -11.11 19.34
C ASP A 123 3.99 -11.70 18.33
N ASP A 124 3.87 -12.99 18.03
CA ASP A 124 4.69 -13.66 17.02
C ASP A 124 4.39 -13.13 15.62
N GLU A 125 3.11 -12.97 15.26
CA GLU A 125 2.70 -12.41 13.96
C GLU A 125 3.19 -10.97 13.78
N ILE A 126 3.17 -10.18 14.86
CA ILE A 126 3.69 -8.80 14.87
C ILE A 126 5.21 -8.80 14.66
N SER A 127 5.95 -9.66 15.37
CA SER A 127 7.40 -9.79 15.22
C SER A 127 7.78 -10.26 13.81
N GLU A 128 7.08 -11.25 13.26
CA GLU A 128 7.30 -11.73 11.89
C GLU A 128 7.03 -10.65 10.85
N TYR A 129 5.92 -9.91 11.01
CA TYR A 129 5.62 -8.77 10.15
C TYR A 129 6.71 -7.70 10.23
N ALA A 130 7.20 -7.39 11.43
CA ALA A 130 8.30 -6.45 11.64
C ALA A 130 9.60 -6.94 10.97
N LYS A 131 10.02 -8.18 11.20
CA LYS A 131 11.22 -8.77 10.56
C LYS A 131 11.11 -8.78 9.05
N LYS A 132 9.96 -9.17 8.50
CA LYS A 132 9.75 -9.28 7.06
C LYS A 132 9.80 -7.92 6.36
N ASN A 133 9.19 -6.89 6.95
CA ASN A 133 9.02 -5.59 6.30
C ASN A 133 10.05 -4.53 6.75
N LEU A 134 10.57 -4.65 7.97
CA LEU A 134 11.47 -3.70 8.63
C LEU A 134 12.86 -4.28 8.91
N GLN A 135 13.07 -5.57 8.62
CA GLN A 135 14.32 -6.30 8.83
C GLN A 135 14.73 -6.46 10.31
N THR A 136 13.85 -6.07 11.25
CA THR A 136 14.05 -6.19 12.70
C THR A 136 12.69 -6.26 13.41
N ASP A 137 12.66 -6.85 14.61
CA ASP A 137 11.54 -6.81 15.56
C ASP A 137 11.89 -6.03 16.84
N ASP A 138 13.00 -5.29 16.83
CA ASP A 138 13.32 -4.32 17.89
C ASP A 138 12.42 -3.07 17.75
N TYR A 139 11.28 -3.08 18.44
CA TYR A 139 10.30 -2.00 18.40
C TYR A 139 10.85 -0.66 18.90
N GLU A 140 11.83 -0.66 19.80
CA GLU A 140 12.46 0.58 20.26
C GLU A 140 13.34 1.17 19.17
N ALA A 141 14.14 0.34 18.52
CA ALA A 141 14.96 0.76 17.39
C ALA A 141 14.10 1.24 16.20
N ILE A 142 12.98 0.57 15.93
CA ILE A 142 12.00 1.00 14.93
C ILE A 142 11.40 2.35 15.36
N GLY A 143 10.85 2.44 16.56
CA GLY A 143 10.16 3.65 17.04
C GLY A 143 11.06 4.88 17.06
N LYS A 144 12.31 4.74 17.53
CA LYS A 144 13.31 5.82 17.57
C LYS A 144 13.57 6.46 16.21
N GLN A 145 13.53 5.68 15.12
CA GLN A 145 13.74 6.22 13.77
C GLN A 145 12.66 7.21 13.35
N TYR A 146 11.49 7.15 13.99
CA TYR A 146 10.30 7.87 13.56
C TYR A 146 9.64 8.70 14.67
N GLY A 147 10.28 8.77 15.85
CA GLY A 147 9.77 9.54 16.98
C GLY A 147 8.61 8.88 17.71
N PHE A 148 8.52 7.54 17.66
CA PHE A 148 7.54 6.76 18.40
C PHE A 148 8.17 6.03 19.58
N SER A 149 7.37 5.80 20.63
CA SER A 149 7.74 4.87 21.69
C SER A 149 7.72 3.42 21.18
N ALA A 150 8.38 2.52 21.92
CA ALA A 150 8.32 1.09 21.61
C ALA A 150 6.87 0.56 21.65
N ASP A 151 6.06 1.01 22.62
CA ASP A 151 4.66 0.60 22.77
C ASP A 151 3.79 1.12 21.61
N ALA A 152 3.92 2.39 21.25
CA ALA A 152 3.20 2.95 20.10
C ALA A 152 3.58 2.23 18.80
N THR A 153 4.87 1.90 18.65
CA THR A 153 5.37 1.14 17.51
C THR A 153 4.76 -0.26 17.45
N LYS A 154 4.75 -1.00 18.57
CA LYS A 154 4.16 -2.33 18.65
C LYS A 154 2.66 -2.29 18.32
N GLU A 155 1.94 -1.29 18.84
CA GLU A 155 0.52 -1.13 18.57
C GLU A 155 0.24 -0.81 17.08
N LEU A 156 1.04 0.04 16.44
CA LEU A 156 0.90 0.30 14.99
C LEU A 156 1.13 -0.96 14.15
N LEU A 157 2.10 -1.79 14.52
CA LEU A 157 2.36 -3.05 13.84
C LEU A 157 1.25 -4.07 14.08
N ARG A 158 0.66 -4.11 15.28
CA ARG A 158 -0.54 -4.92 15.56
C ARG A 158 -1.70 -4.52 14.64
N GLN A 159 -1.99 -3.22 14.55
CA GLN A 159 -3.06 -2.71 13.68
C GLN A 159 -2.80 -3.08 12.22
N ALA A 160 -1.54 -2.96 11.78
CA ALA A 160 -1.10 -3.34 10.45
C ALA A 160 -1.41 -4.81 10.14
N VAL A 161 -1.04 -5.73 11.04
CA VAL A 161 -1.28 -7.17 10.88
C VAL A 161 -2.76 -7.51 10.87
N VAL A 162 -3.56 -6.95 11.78
CA VAL A 162 -5.01 -7.22 11.84
C VAL A 162 -5.70 -6.80 10.55
N ILE A 163 -5.44 -5.58 10.07
CA ILE A 163 -6.05 -5.06 8.85
C ILE A 163 -5.53 -5.82 7.63
N GLN A 164 -4.25 -6.22 7.59
CA GLN A 164 -3.72 -7.06 6.51
C GLN A 164 -4.46 -8.40 6.43
N LYS A 165 -4.64 -9.10 7.55
CA LYS A 165 -5.36 -10.39 7.58
C LYS A 165 -6.80 -10.23 7.11
N TYR A 166 -7.47 -9.17 7.55
CA TYR A 166 -8.82 -8.85 7.06
C TYR A 166 -8.82 -8.56 5.56
N ARG A 167 -7.90 -7.72 5.06
CA ARG A 167 -7.75 -7.41 3.63
C ARG A 167 -7.54 -8.66 2.79
N GLU A 168 -6.65 -9.54 3.22
CA GLU A 168 -6.39 -10.83 2.54
C GLU A 168 -7.61 -11.75 2.55
N SER A 169 -8.46 -11.68 3.57
CA SER A 169 -9.69 -12.48 3.63
C SER A 169 -10.80 -11.99 2.71
N VAL A 170 -10.87 -10.67 2.45
CA VAL A 170 -11.94 -10.07 1.63
C VAL A 170 -11.57 -9.96 0.16
N ILE A 171 -10.27 -9.97 -0.18
CA ILE A 171 -9.81 -10.03 -1.56
C ILE A 171 -9.85 -11.47 -2.04
N THR A 172 -10.81 -11.77 -2.90
CA THR A 172 -10.97 -13.07 -3.56
C THR A 172 -10.26 -13.12 -4.91
N THR A 173 -10.01 -11.96 -5.51
CA THR A 173 -9.27 -11.86 -6.78
C THR A 173 -7.82 -12.30 -6.59
N LYS A 174 -7.42 -13.37 -7.29
CA LYS A 174 -6.04 -13.84 -7.34
C LYS A 174 -5.27 -13.07 -8.41
N LEU A 175 -4.24 -12.35 -8.00
CA LEU A 175 -3.32 -11.71 -8.94
C LEU A 175 -2.46 -12.77 -9.63
N PRO A 176 -2.35 -12.74 -10.98
CA PRO A 176 -1.35 -13.53 -11.68
C PRO A 176 0.06 -13.02 -11.33
N ALA A 177 1.08 -13.79 -11.69
CA ALA A 177 2.46 -13.32 -11.60
C ALA A 177 2.64 -12.04 -12.41
N ALA A 178 3.41 -11.09 -11.89
CA ALA A 178 3.76 -9.90 -12.65
C ALA A 178 4.56 -10.32 -13.90
N PRO A 179 4.14 -9.89 -15.10
CA PRO A 179 4.85 -10.29 -16.32
C PRO A 179 6.26 -9.70 -16.33
N THR A 180 7.21 -10.48 -16.81
CA THR A 180 8.61 -10.06 -16.96
C THR A 180 8.87 -9.69 -18.42
N MET A 181 9.65 -8.65 -18.67
CA MET A 181 9.99 -8.25 -20.04
C MET A 181 10.80 -9.37 -20.74
N PRO A 182 10.52 -9.68 -22.03
CA PRO A 182 11.31 -10.66 -22.77
C PRO A 182 12.75 -10.17 -22.97
N THR A 183 13.70 -11.10 -23.00
CA THR A 183 15.13 -10.79 -23.20
C THR A 183 15.36 -10.24 -24.61
N ALA A 184 15.95 -9.05 -24.72
CA ALA A 184 16.30 -8.48 -26.02
C ALA A 184 17.39 -9.29 -26.75
N PRO A 185 17.35 -9.39 -28.09
CA PRO A 185 18.39 -10.06 -28.87
C PRO A 185 19.75 -9.37 -28.67
N SER A 186 20.80 -10.15 -28.40
CA SER A 186 22.15 -9.61 -28.19
C SER A 186 22.77 -9.00 -29.45
N ASP A 187 22.33 -9.44 -30.62
CA ASP A 187 22.77 -8.93 -31.92
C ASP A 187 21.90 -7.76 -32.41
N GLY A 188 20.92 -7.32 -31.62
CA GLY A 188 20.00 -6.23 -31.94
C GLY A 188 18.97 -6.56 -33.04
N LYS A 189 18.95 -7.79 -33.57
CA LYS A 189 18.04 -8.18 -34.66
C LYS A 189 16.71 -8.64 -34.11
N GLN A 190 15.73 -7.74 -34.11
CA GLN A 190 14.39 -8.00 -33.55
C GLN A 190 13.54 -8.96 -34.42
N ASP A 191 13.89 -9.08 -35.71
CA ASP A 191 13.17 -9.94 -36.67
C ASP A 191 13.59 -11.41 -36.60
N THR A 192 14.66 -11.73 -35.88
CA THR A 192 15.13 -13.13 -35.74
C THR A 192 14.14 -13.89 -34.87
N ALA A 193 13.37 -14.79 -35.49
CA ALA A 193 12.45 -15.64 -34.77
C ALA A 193 13.17 -16.82 -34.08
N ASN A 194 12.72 -17.20 -32.89
CA ASN A 194 13.26 -18.35 -32.16
C ASN A 194 12.21 -19.00 -31.22
N ALA A 195 12.58 -20.15 -30.67
CA ALA A 195 11.73 -20.94 -29.79
C ALA A 195 11.55 -20.31 -28.39
N ASP A 196 12.50 -19.52 -27.91
CA ASP A 196 12.40 -18.89 -26.58
C ASP A 196 11.29 -17.82 -26.57
N TYR A 197 11.18 -17.02 -27.64
CA TYR A 197 10.10 -16.05 -27.81
C TYR A 197 8.75 -16.73 -28.03
N ALA A 198 8.70 -17.81 -28.81
CA ALA A 198 7.48 -18.60 -28.95
C ALA A 198 7.00 -19.12 -27.60
N LYS A 199 7.90 -19.76 -26.85
CA LYS A 199 7.60 -20.25 -25.50
C LYS A 199 7.11 -19.14 -24.57
N TYR A 200 7.78 -17.98 -24.59
CA TYR A 200 7.37 -16.83 -23.78
C TYR A 200 5.93 -16.37 -24.08
N ILE A 201 5.57 -16.25 -25.36
CA ILE A 201 4.22 -15.86 -25.78
C ILE A 201 3.20 -16.91 -25.35
N ILE A 202 3.50 -18.20 -25.54
CA ILE A 202 2.60 -19.31 -25.20
C ILE A 202 2.37 -19.38 -23.69
N ASP A 203 3.42 -19.24 -22.89
CA ASP A 203 3.31 -19.23 -21.43
C ASP A 203 2.42 -18.07 -20.92
N LEU A 204 2.46 -16.92 -21.60
CA LEU A 204 1.59 -15.78 -21.28
C LEU A 204 0.15 -15.96 -21.79
N ALA A 205 -0.02 -16.48 -23.00
CA ALA A 205 -1.33 -16.70 -23.61
C ALA A 205 -2.12 -17.80 -22.89
N GLY A 206 -1.43 -18.78 -22.29
CA GLY A 206 -2.06 -19.89 -21.58
C GLY A 206 -3.09 -20.59 -22.46
N ASP A 207 -4.33 -20.67 -21.98
CA ASP A 207 -5.44 -21.36 -22.66
C ASP A 207 -5.85 -20.70 -23.99
N GLU A 208 -5.40 -19.48 -24.30
CA GLU A 208 -5.63 -18.86 -25.61
C GLU A 208 -4.78 -19.52 -26.72
N TRP A 209 -3.70 -20.21 -26.38
CA TRP A 209 -2.86 -20.94 -27.34
C TRP A 209 -3.13 -22.45 -27.30
N SER A 210 -3.22 -23.08 -28.47
CA SER A 210 -3.32 -24.53 -28.59
C SER A 210 -2.03 -25.11 -29.15
N ALA A 211 -1.19 -25.66 -28.26
CA ALA A 211 0.05 -26.31 -28.66
C ALA A 211 -0.19 -27.49 -29.62
N ASP A 212 -1.23 -28.29 -29.40
CA ASP A 212 -1.58 -29.43 -30.27
C ASP A 212 -1.93 -29.02 -31.70
N LYS A 213 -2.60 -27.86 -31.85
CA LYS A 213 -2.98 -27.33 -33.17
C LYS A 213 -1.92 -26.40 -33.77
N ASN A 214 -0.86 -26.11 -33.02
CA ASN A 214 0.16 -25.13 -33.37
C ASN A 214 -0.44 -23.77 -33.79
N THR A 215 -1.48 -23.33 -33.07
CA THR A 215 -2.22 -22.10 -33.38
C THR A 215 -3.08 -21.65 -32.19
N TRP A 216 -3.75 -20.50 -32.34
CA TRP A 216 -4.67 -19.96 -31.35
C TRP A 216 -5.88 -20.87 -31.12
N ALA A 217 -6.22 -21.10 -29.86
CA ALA A 217 -7.40 -21.86 -29.45
C ALA A 217 -8.71 -21.11 -29.70
N SER A 218 -8.67 -19.77 -29.69
CA SER A 218 -9.80 -18.86 -29.94
C SER A 218 -9.33 -17.55 -30.58
N THR A 219 -10.24 -16.89 -31.30
CA THR A 219 -10.01 -15.56 -31.90
C THR A 219 -10.56 -14.40 -31.06
N ASP A 220 -11.20 -14.69 -29.94
CA ASP A 220 -11.89 -13.67 -29.14
C ASP A 220 -11.00 -13.06 -28.05
N GLY A 221 -9.92 -13.75 -27.70
CA GLY A 221 -9.06 -13.42 -26.58
C GLY A 221 -8.13 -12.22 -26.84
N PRO A 222 -7.69 -11.53 -25.76
CA PRO A 222 -6.80 -10.37 -25.85
C PRO A 222 -5.47 -10.69 -26.53
N TYR A 223 -4.90 -11.88 -26.34
CA TYR A 223 -3.63 -12.23 -26.98
C TYR A 223 -3.80 -12.39 -28.49
N TYR A 224 -4.84 -13.11 -28.94
CA TYR A 224 -5.12 -13.20 -30.38
C TYR A 224 -5.34 -11.83 -31.01
N LYS A 225 -6.14 -10.96 -30.37
CA LYS A 225 -6.45 -9.63 -30.91
C LYS A 225 -5.21 -8.76 -31.10
N ALA A 226 -4.25 -8.86 -30.19
CA ALA A 226 -2.99 -8.12 -30.27
C ALA A 226 -1.96 -8.77 -31.21
N LEU A 227 -1.99 -10.10 -31.32
CA LEU A 227 -0.90 -10.87 -31.94
C LEU A 227 -1.25 -11.46 -33.31
N ASN A 228 -2.50 -11.35 -33.79
CA ASN A 228 -2.94 -11.99 -35.05
C ASN A 228 -2.16 -11.57 -36.30
N SER A 229 -1.49 -10.41 -36.29
CA SER A 229 -0.64 -9.96 -37.40
C SER A 229 0.76 -10.58 -37.39
N TYR A 230 1.16 -11.23 -36.29
CA TYR A 230 2.47 -11.85 -36.14
C TYR A 230 2.44 -13.32 -36.54
N SER A 231 3.52 -13.78 -37.16
CA SER A 231 3.73 -15.21 -37.42
C SER A 231 4.26 -15.88 -36.16
N ILE A 232 3.43 -16.71 -35.52
CA ILE A 232 3.75 -17.43 -34.28
C ILE A 232 3.47 -18.92 -34.50
N SER A 233 4.43 -19.77 -34.12
CA SER A 233 4.29 -21.22 -33.98
C SER A 233 4.78 -21.66 -32.59
N ASN A 234 4.68 -22.96 -32.29
CA ASN A 234 5.18 -23.56 -31.06
C ASN A 234 6.69 -23.36 -30.83
N ASP A 235 7.44 -23.14 -31.90
CA ASP A 235 8.91 -23.13 -31.93
C ASP A 235 9.50 -21.87 -32.57
N SER A 236 8.67 -20.92 -33.01
CA SER A 236 9.15 -19.73 -33.71
C SER A 236 8.23 -18.52 -33.46
N ALA A 237 8.79 -17.48 -32.84
CA ALA A 237 8.21 -16.16 -32.79
C ALA A 237 9.32 -15.09 -32.74
N THR A 238 8.99 -13.87 -33.14
CA THR A 238 9.92 -12.73 -33.10
C THR A 238 9.95 -12.07 -31.72
N TYR A 239 11.01 -11.30 -31.45
CA TYR A 239 11.08 -10.48 -30.24
C TYR A 239 9.94 -9.44 -30.18
N GLU A 240 9.57 -8.88 -31.33
CA GLU A 240 8.47 -7.92 -31.41
C GLU A 240 7.13 -8.54 -30.98
N ALA A 241 6.83 -9.76 -31.43
CA ALA A 241 5.63 -10.49 -31.00
C ALA A 241 5.68 -10.77 -29.48
N ALA A 242 6.84 -11.12 -28.94
CA ALA A 242 7.01 -11.32 -27.50
C ALA A 242 6.81 -10.03 -26.70
N LEU A 243 7.29 -8.88 -27.20
CA LEU A 243 7.05 -7.58 -26.59
C LEU A 243 5.57 -7.21 -26.60
N GLU A 244 4.85 -7.51 -27.67
CA GLU A 244 3.42 -7.25 -27.74
C GLU A 244 2.64 -8.14 -26.76
N ALA A 245 2.99 -9.43 -26.65
CA ALA A 245 2.44 -10.33 -25.64
C ALA A 245 2.71 -9.84 -24.21
N TYR A 246 3.90 -9.31 -23.94
CA TYR A 246 4.25 -8.68 -22.65
C TYR A 246 3.33 -7.50 -22.32
N LYS A 247 3.02 -6.63 -23.30
CA LYS A 247 2.10 -5.49 -23.09
C LYS A 247 0.69 -5.97 -22.76
N VAL A 248 0.20 -7.00 -23.46
CA VAL A 248 -1.10 -7.62 -23.16
C VAL A 248 -1.12 -8.17 -21.74
N ALA A 249 -0.09 -8.93 -21.35
CA ALA A 249 0.04 -9.47 -19.99
C ALA A 249 0.06 -8.35 -18.93
N GLY A 250 0.78 -7.26 -19.21
CA GLY A 250 0.83 -6.09 -18.33
C GLY A 250 -0.52 -5.39 -18.19
N SER A 251 -1.29 -5.32 -19.27
CA SER A 251 -2.66 -4.79 -19.26
C SER A 251 -3.59 -5.66 -18.42
N ASN A 252 -3.58 -6.98 -18.66
CA ASN A 252 -4.39 -7.94 -17.93
C ASN A 252 -4.06 -7.94 -16.44
N TYR A 253 -2.77 -7.93 -16.07
CA TYR A 253 -2.34 -7.82 -14.68
C TYR A 253 -2.90 -6.56 -14.00
N LYS A 254 -2.82 -5.40 -14.66
CA LYS A 254 -3.37 -4.14 -14.12
C LYS A 254 -4.87 -4.20 -13.91
N GLN A 255 -5.61 -4.82 -14.84
CA GLN A 255 -7.06 -4.98 -14.71
C GLN A 255 -7.42 -5.86 -13.51
N VAL A 256 -6.74 -7.01 -13.36
CA VAL A 256 -6.94 -7.91 -12.21
C VAL A 256 -6.55 -7.22 -10.89
N ALA A 257 -5.44 -6.48 -10.88
CA ALA A 257 -5.02 -5.69 -9.72
C ALA A 257 -6.04 -4.60 -9.36
N ALA A 258 -6.65 -3.96 -10.35
CA ALA A 258 -7.72 -2.97 -10.13
C ALA A 258 -8.98 -3.62 -9.54
N GLN A 259 -9.31 -4.85 -9.93
CA GLN A 259 -10.41 -5.61 -9.32
C GLN A 259 -10.13 -5.95 -7.86
N ALA A 260 -8.94 -6.48 -7.53
CA ALA A 260 -8.53 -6.72 -6.15
C ALA A 260 -8.58 -5.43 -5.30
N THR A 261 -8.22 -4.30 -5.90
CA THR A 261 -8.31 -2.97 -5.27
C THR A 261 -9.78 -2.58 -5.00
N ALA A 262 -10.66 -2.82 -5.97
CA ALA A 262 -12.08 -2.54 -5.83
C ALA A 262 -12.72 -3.39 -4.72
N GLU A 263 -12.39 -4.67 -4.63
CA GLU A 263 -12.86 -5.55 -3.55
C GLU A 263 -12.49 -5.01 -2.16
N TRP A 264 -11.23 -4.60 -1.98
CA TRP A 264 -10.80 -3.96 -0.74
C TRP A 264 -11.55 -2.66 -0.44
N ARG A 265 -11.66 -1.78 -1.43
CA ARG A 265 -12.37 -0.50 -1.30
C ARG A 265 -13.83 -0.74 -0.88
N ASP A 266 -14.51 -1.69 -1.51
CA ASP A 266 -15.90 -1.98 -1.24
C ASP A 266 -16.08 -2.60 0.15
N ALA A 267 -15.15 -3.47 0.58
CA ALA A 267 -15.13 -3.99 1.95
C ALA A 267 -14.91 -2.89 3.01
N ALA A 268 -13.97 -1.97 2.77
CA ALA A 268 -13.72 -0.85 3.66
C ALA A 268 -14.91 0.12 3.71
N ASN A 269 -15.54 0.41 2.56
CA ASN A 269 -16.72 1.28 2.50
C ASN A 269 -17.91 0.70 3.26
N LYS A 270 -18.15 -0.62 3.19
CA LYS A 270 -19.20 -1.28 4.00
C LYS A 270 -19.02 -1.11 5.50
N LEU A 271 -17.77 -1.05 5.98
CA LEU A 271 -17.50 -0.74 7.39
C LEU A 271 -17.80 0.74 7.68
N LEU A 272 -17.36 1.63 6.80
CA LEU A 272 -17.56 3.08 6.96
C LEU A 272 -19.03 3.51 6.89
N GLU A 273 -19.85 2.85 6.06
CA GLU A 273 -21.29 3.10 5.95
C GLU A 273 -22.05 2.83 7.25
N LYS A 274 -21.52 1.94 8.10
CA LYS A 274 -22.11 1.59 9.41
C LYS A 274 -21.52 2.44 10.56
N SER A 275 -20.71 3.42 10.22
CA SER A 275 -19.96 4.21 11.17
C SER A 275 -20.24 5.70 11.02
N SER A 276 -19.99 6.44 12.09
CA SER A 276 -19.98 7.90 12.07
C SER A 276 -18.66 8.42 12.60
N VAL A 277 -18.14 9.48 11.99
CA VAL A 277 -16.94 10.18 12.46
C VAL A 277 -17.33 11.62 12.74
N SER A 278 -16.95 12.13 13.90
CA SER A 278 -17.15 13.53 14.28
C SER A 278 -15.82 14.08 14.74
N ILE A 279 -15.36 15.15 14.12
CA ILE A 279 -14.12 15.83 14.51
C ILE A 279 -14.52 17.14 15.17
N TYR A 280 -14.02 17.35 16.38
CA TYR A 280 -14.28 18.53 17.15
C TYR A 280 -13.14 19.52 16.94
N SER A 281 -13.46 20.81 16.83
CA SER A 281 -12.44 21.81 17.06
C SER A 281 -12.30 21.97 18.58
N LEU A 282 -11.05 22.05 19.08
CA LEU A 282 -10.81 22.48 20.47
C LEU A 282 -11.10 23.99 20.56
N ALA A 283 -12.36 24.37 20.41
CA ALA A 283 -12.85 25.67 20.81
C ALA A 283 -13.26 25.57 22.28
N LEU A 284 -12.64 26.44 23.10
CA LEU A 284 -12.77 26.63 24.55
C LEU A 284 -14.06 26.10 25.19
#